data_AF-A0A5N7ZAN7-F1
#
_entry.id   AF-A0A5N7ZAN7-F1
#
_cell.length_a   1.000
_cell.length_b   1.000
_cell.length_c   1.000
_cell.angle_alpha   90.00
_cell.angle_beta   90.00
_cell.angle_gamma   90.00
#
_symmetry.space_group_name_H-M   'P 1'
#
loop_
_entity.id
_entity.type
_entity.pdbx_description
1 polymer ?
#
loop_
_entity_poly.entity_id
_entity_poly.type
_entity_poly.pdbx_seq_one_letter_code
_entity_poly.pdbx_strand_id
1 'polypeptide(L)'
;RDVVQDLSGGNVRTAFEKLDTIGSVKEIDPLDGNRQLVNEYVGTLKKGKTGLIISPTHKQGEEVTAAVRQELKKQGMLGKREITARKLVNTNMTEAEKLDHRLYKKGQVVQFNQNMKGVKRGSVWSVDNVDENTLQINNGNEQISVPVTASKKFDVFEDKEIALSIGDKVHITKNGFDKHRTRLDNGQLLQVKSVSKKDGVVLMNPVSKNLYYLDKDFGHLDHAHCITSYAAQGKTVDEVFIHQPAATFPATDAKQFYVSVSRGRDNVHIYTDDKEQLLDYASEMGDRKSALELVGEQHDFIRDRMTDKDKPKSDKQISKEFNRNNFTRDYEP
;
A
#
# COMPACT_ATOMS: atom_id res chain seq x y z
N ARG A 1 -14.97 -3.78 19.07
CA ARG A 1 -15.47 -4.94 18.28
C ARG A 1 -16.61 -4.49 17.38
N ASP A 2 -17.63 -3.84 17.92
CA ASP A 2 -18.78 -3.30 17.17
C ASP A 2 -18.36 -2.40 16.00
N VAL A 3 -17.40 -1.49 16.21
CA VAL A 3 -16.81 -0.65 15.15
C VAL A 3 -16.31 -1.47 13.96
N VAL A 4 -15.60 -2.58 14.22
CA VAL A 4 -15.03 -3.43 13.16
C VAL A 4 -16.15 -4.16 12.42
N GLN A 5 -17.21 -4.56 13.13
CA GLN A 5 -18.39 -5.17 12.53
C GLN A 5 -19.14 -4.17 11.63
N ASP A 6 -19.34 -2.94 12.10
CA ASP A 6 -19.98 -1.87 11.32
C ASP A 6 -19.19 -1.57 10.04
N LEU A 7 -17.86 -1.44 10.15
CA LEU A 7 -16.99 -1.25 8.99
C LEU A 7 -17.06 -2.43 8.02
N SER A 8 -17.10 -3.67 8.51
CA SER A 8 -17.22 -4.85 7.65
C SER A 8 -18.58 -4.91 6.92
N GLY A 9 -19.62 -4.33 7.49
CA GLY A 9 -20.96 -4.23 6.90
C GLY A 9 -21.18 -3.00 6.02
N GLY A 10 -20.14 -2.17 5.81
CA GLY A 10 -20.24 -0.94 5.00
C GLY A 10 -20.83 0.26 5.73
N ASN A 11 -21.12 0.16 7.03
CA ASN A 11 -21.66 1.23 7.86
C ASN A 11 -20.55 2.16 8.38
N VAL A 12 -19.77 2.74 7.46
CA VAL A 12 -18.55 3.50 7.80
C VAL A 12 -18.84 4.69 8.69
N ARG A 13 -19.93 5.43 8.40
CA ARG A 13 -20.32 6.61 9.19
C ARG A 13 -20.59 6.26 10.65
N THR A 14 -21.44 5.26 10.89
CA THR A 14 -21.74 4.77 12.24
C THR A 14 -20.48 4.30 12.98
N ALA A 15 -19.58 3.62 12.28
CA ALA A 15 -18.33 3.17 12.88
C ALA A 15 -17.40 4.33 13.26
N PHE A 16 -17.32 5.35 12.42
CA PHE A 16 -16.52 6.55 12.65
C PHE A 16 -17.06 7.36 13.83
N GLU A 17 -18.38 7.57 13.90
CA GLU A 17 -19.03 8.27 15.03
C GLU A 17 -18.77 7.54 16.35
N LYS A 18 -18.82 6.19 16.36
CA LYS A 18 -18.46 5.39 17.54
C LYS A 18 -17.01 5.57 17.94
N LEU A 19 -16.08 5.61 16.99
CA LEU A 19 -14.65 5.86 17.24
C LEU A 19 -14.42 7.28 17.79
N ASP A 20 -15.12 8.27 17.25
CA ASP A 20 -15.01 9.65 17.73
C ASP A 20 -15.56 9.81 19.15
N THR A 21 -16.71 9.17 19.43
CA THR A 21 -17.35 9.19 20.76
C THR A 21 -16.44 8.61 21.86
N ILE A 22 -15.64 7.59 21.54
CA ILE A 22 -14.69 6.98 22.50
C ILE A 22 -13.33 7.70 22.54
N GLY A 23 -13.17 8.80 21.79
CA GLY A 23 -11.94 9.59 21.73
C GLY A 23 -10.81 8.95 20.91
N SER A 24 -11.14 7.97 20.06
CA SER A 24 -10.16 7.34 19.17
C SER A 24 -9.79 8.22 17.99
N VAL A 25 -10.67 9.13 17.53
CA VAL A 25 -10.37 10.09 16.46
C VAL A 25 -9.88 11.40 17.08
N LYS A 26 -8.62 11.73 16.80
CA LYS A 26 -7.89 12.85 17.37
C LYS A 26 -7.56 13.85 16.27
N GLU A 27 -8.01 15.07 16.48
CA GLU A 27 -7.64 16.18 15.62
C GLU A 27 -6.23 16.66 15.99
N ILE A 28 -5.35 16.76 15.00
CA ILE A 28 -3.98 17.22 15.17
C ILE A 28 -3.79 18.54 14.44
N ASP A 29 -3.01 19.44 15.05
CA ASP A 29 -2.57 20.66 14.38
C ASP A 29 -1.54 20.27 13.29
N PRO A 30 -1.79 20.59 12.00
CA PRO A 30 -0.82 20.38 10.93
C PRO A 30 0.56 20.96 11.23
N LEU A 31 0.63 22.01 12.06
CA LEU A 31 1.86 22.72 12.41
C LEU A 31 2.65 22.06 13.55
N ASP A 32 2.01 21.31 14.46
CA ASP A 32 2.71 20.55 15.52
C ASP A 32 3.29 19.22 14.99
N GLY A 33 3.04 18.93 13.71
CA GLY A 33 3.51 17.75 13.01
C GLY A 33 3.03 16.45 13.67
N ASN A 34 3.85 15.41 13.58
CA ASN A 34 3.49 14.06 14.06
C ASN A 34 3.68 13.87 15.58
N ARG A 35 3.81 14.95 16.35
CA ARG A 35 4.28 14.91 17.74
C ARG A 35 3.38 14.12 18.66
N GLN A 36 2.06 14.38 18.64
CA GLN A 36 1.12 13.66 19.50
C GLN A 36 1.13 12.16 19.20
N LEU A 37 1.03 11.79 17.92
CA LEU A 37 1.11 10.40 17.47
C LEU A 37 2.38 9.71 17.95
N VAL A 38 3.53 10.36 17.75
CA VAL A 38 4.84 9.81 18.14
C VAL A 38 4.93 9.61 19.66
N ASN A 39 4.50 10.59 20.45
CA ASN A 39 4.54 10.51 21.91
C ASN A 39 3.66 9.38 22.44
N GLU A 40 2.44 9.25 21.93
CA GLU A 40 1.54 8.19 22.34
C GLU A 40 2.05 6.81 21.91
N TYR A 41 2.56 6.68 20.68
CA TYR A 41 3.18 5.45 20.19
C TYR A 41 4.35 5.00 21.09
N VAL A 42 5.28 5.91 21.37
CA VAL A 42 6.43 5.63 22.24
C VAL A 42 5.96 5.33 23.67
N GLY A 43 4.94 6.02 24.16
CA GLY A 43 4.29 5.73 25.44
C GLY A 43 3.73 4.30 25.52
N THR A 44 3.10 3.82 24.45
CA THR A 44 2.60 2.44 24.35
C THR A 44 3.75 1.43 24.36
N LEU A 45 4.84 1.68 23.64
CA LEU A 45 6.02 0.80 23.68
C LEU A 45 6.65 0.74 25.08
N LYS A 46 6.70 1.86 25.81
CA LYS A 46 7.21 1.90 27.20
C LYS A 46 6.36 1.10 28.18
N LYS A 47 5.07 0.96 27.92
CA LYS A 47 4.16 0.10 28.69
C LYS A 47 4.33 -1.40 28.37
N GLY A 48 5.27 -1.76 27.49
CA GLY A 48 5.49 -3.14 27.06
C GLY A 48 4.46 -3.66 26.06
N LYS A 49 3.57 -2.80 25.56
CA LYS A 49 2.59 -3.14 24.54
C LYS A 49 3.17 -3.06 23.14
N THR A 50 2.62 -3.85 22.23
CA THR A 50 2.94 -3.78 20.81
C THR A 50 2.15 -2.66 20.13
N GLY A 51 2.86 -1.83 19.35
CA GLY A 51 2.27 -0.74 18.57
C GLY A 51 2.63 -0.82 17.09
N LEU A 52 1.69 -0.45 16.23
CA LEU A 52 1.88 -0.29 14.78
C LEU A 52 1.34 1.06 14.31
N ILE A 53 2.16 1.81 13.56
CA ILE A 53 1.69 3.03 12.90
C ILE A 53 1.38 2.71 11.43
N ILE A 54 0.23 3.19 10.96
CA ILE A 54 -0.23 3.02 9.59
C ILE A 54 -0.41 4.39 8.94
N SER A 55 0.07 4.56 7.70
CA SER A 55 -0.21 5.74 6.88
C SER A 55 -0.60 5.33 5.46
N PRO A 56 -1.55 6.00 4.78
CA PRO A 56 -1.95 5.63 3.42
C PRO A 56 -0.83 5.74 2.39
N THR A 57 0.13 6.64 2.58
CA THR A 57 1.18 6.93 1.58
C THR A 57 2.59 6.67 2.13
N HIS A 58 3.49 6.24 1.24
CA HIS A 58 4.89 6.02 1.60
C HIS A 58 5.59 7.31 2.06
N LYS A 59 5.35 8.44 1.39
CA LYS A 59 5.96 9.73 1.74
C LYS A 59 5.64 10.12 3.19
N GLN A 60 4.37 10.09 3.57
CA GLN A 60 3.96 10.40 4.94
C GLN A 60 4.46 9.35 5.94
N GLY A 61 4.47 8.07 5.55
CA GLY A 61 5.06 7.01 6.38
C GLY A 61 6.55 7.21 6.67
N GLU A 62 7.32 7.73 5.71
CA GLU A 62 8.75 8.07 5.88
C GLU A 62 8.92 9.26 6.84
N GLU A 63 8.09 10.30 6.71
CA GLU A 63 8.09 11.47 7.61
C GLU A 63 7.77 11.07 9.06
N VAL A 64 6.72 10.25 9.27
CA VAL A 64 6.38 9.71 10.59
C VAL A 64 7.49 8.81 11.11
N THR A 65 8.07 7.94 10.27
CA THR A 65 9.17 7.07 10.65
C THR A 65 10.38 7.86 11.14
N ALA A 66 10.74 8.97 10.46
CA ALA A 66 11.83 9.83 10.89
C ALA A 66 11.56 10.44 12.28
N ALA A 67 10.35 10.95 12.52
CA ALA A 67 9.96 11.52 13.81
C ALA A 67 9.96 10.47 14.94
N VAL A 68 9.44 9.26 14.68
CA VAL A 68 9.47 8.13 15.63
C VAL A 68 10.91 7.76 15.97
N ARG A 69 11.79 7.64 14.98
CA ARG A 69 13.20 7.29 15.21
C ARG A 69 13.92 8.35 16.05
N GLN A 70 13.65 9.64 15.80
CA GLN A 70 14.21 10.73 16.61
C GLN A 70 13.77 10.62 18.07
N GLU A 71 12.48 10.41 18.34
CA GLU A 71 11.99 10.28 19.71
C GLU A 71 12.50 9.00 20.38
N LEU A 72 12.55 7.86 19.68
CA LEU A 72 13.13 6.62 20.21
C LEU A 72 14.62 6.77 20.54
N LYS A 73 15.40 7.51 19.73
CA LYS A 73 16.80 7.85 20.03
C LYS A 73 16.89 8.71 21.30
N LYS A 74 16.07 9.74 21.42
CA LYS A 74 16.01 10.63 22.60
C LYS A 74 15.68 9.87 23.88
N GLN A 75 14.78 8.90 23.80
CA GLN A 75 14.36 8.06 24.92
C GLN A 75 15.31 6.89 25.20
N GLY A 76 16.41 6.74 24.44
CA GLY A 76 17.38 5.65 24.59
C GLY A 76 16.85 4.26 24.18
N MET A 77 15.69 4.21 23.50
CA MET A 77 15.07 2.97 23.00
C MET A 77 15.65 2.54 21.64
N LEU A 78 16.32 3.46 20.94
CA LEU A 78 17.11 3.18 19.75
C LEU A 78 18.61 3.39 20.04
N GLY A 79 19.45 2.53 19.48
CA GLY A 79 20.89 2.62 19.63
C GLY A 79 21.46 3.93 19.07
N LYS A 80 22.45 4.51 19.77
CA LYS A 80 23.12 5.75 19.35
C LYS A 80 23.95 5.61 18.07
N ARG A 81 24.43 4.40 17.79
CA ARG A 81 25.20 4.11 16.58
C ARG A 81 24.26 3.82 15.42
N GLU A 82 24.55 4.44 14.29
CA GLU A 82 23.86 4.26 13.03
C GLU A 82 24.86 3.78 11.99
N ILE A 83 24.43 2.86 11.14
CA ILE A 83 25.16 2.51 9.91
C ILE A 83 24.30 2.85 8.71
N THR A 84 24.95 3.13 7.60
CA THR A 84 24.28 3.27 6.32
C THR A 84 24.32 1.93 5.58
N ALA A 85 23.15 1.47 5.12
CA ALA A 85 22.98 0.29 4.30
C ALA A 85 22.24 0.67 3.00
N ARG A 86 22.32 -0.20 2.00
CA ARG A 86 21.65 -0.04 0.71
C ARG A 86 20.16 -0.36 0.83
N LYS A 87 19.31 0.46 0.20
CA LYS A 87 17.86 0.30 0.07
C LYS A 87 17.49 0.41 -1.41
N LEU A 88 16.88 -0.62 -1.96
CA LEU A 88 16.35 -0.64 -3.33
C LEU A 88 14.86 -0.29 -3.28
N VAL A 89 14.49 0.87 -3.81
CA VAL A 89 13.11 1.34 -3.84
C VAL A 89 12.53 1.04 -5.21
N ASN A 90 11.49 0.20 -5.27
CA ASN A 90 10.84 -0.12 -6.54
C ASN A 90 10.25 1.15 -7.16
N THR A 91 10.53 1.41 -8.44
CA THR A 91 9.95 2.54 -9.16
C THR A 91 8.47 2.35 -9.47
N ASN A 92 7.96 1.11 -9.29
CA ASN A 92 6.59 0.68 -9.61
C ASN A 92 6.18 0.99 -11.05
N MET A 93 7.16 1.06 -11.97
CA MET A 93 6.90 1.22 -13.39
C MET A 93 6.02 0.06 -13.89
N THR A 94 4.93 0.43 -14.55
CA THR A 94 4.08 -0.49 -15.29
C THR A 94 4.85 -1.12 -16.45
N GLU A 95 4.33 -2.21 -16.99
CA GLU A 95 4.94 -2.85 -18.16
C GLU A 95 5.00 -1.93 -19.38
N ALA A 96 4.03 -1.03 -19.54
CA ALA A 96 4.03 -0.03 -20.61
C ALA A 96 5.12 1.04 -20.36
N GLU A 97 5.26 1.52 -19.13
CA GLU A 97 6.29 2.50 -18.77
C GLU A 97 7.71 1.92 -18.91
N LYS A 98 7.92 0.64 -18.59
CA LYS A 98 9.20 -0.05 -18.84
C LYS A 98 9.55 -0.17 -20.34
N LEU A 99 8.61 0.01 -21.25
CA LEU A 99 8.91 0.06 -22.69
C LEU A 99 9.39 1.45 -23.14
N ASP A 100 9.11 2.50 -22.36
CA ASP A 100 9.55 3.86 -22.67
C ASP A 100 10.95 4.11 -22.11
N HIS A 101 11.94 4.11 -22.99
CA HIS A 101 13.34 4.31 -22.66
C HIS A 101 13.61 5.62 -21.90
N ARG A 102 12.77 6.65 -22.07
CA ARG A 102 12.92 7.97 -21.44
C ARG A 102 12.62 7.98 -19.94
N LEU A 103 11.94 6.95 -19.44
CA LEU A 103 11.60 6.82 -18.02
C LEU A 103 12.76 6.22 -17.20
N TYR A 104 13.75 5.66 -17.87
CA TYR A 104 14.96 5.16 -17.24
C TYR A 104 15.95 6.27 -16.95
N LYS A 105 16.66 6.15 -15.84
CA LYS A 105 17.71 7.09 -15.42
C LYS A 105 18.99 6.33 -15.14
N LYS A 106 20.11 6.93 -15.53
CA LYS A 106 21.44 6.44 -15.15
C LYS A 106 21.53 6.28 -13.62
N GLY A 107 22.10 5.17 -13.17
CA GLY A 107 22.21 4.83 -11.74
C GLY A 107 21.01 4.09 -11.16
N GLN A 108 19.89 3.95 -11.89
CA GLN A 108 18.84 3.02 -11.49
C GLN A 108 19.35 1.57 -11.50
N VAL A 109 18.73 0.73 -10.70
CA VAL A 109 19.10 -0.67 -10.53
C VAL A 109 18.05 -1.55 -11.20
N VAL A 110 18.50 -2.49 -12.01
CA VAL A 110 17.67 -3.52 -12.65
C VAL A 110 17.93 -4.85 -11.96
N GLN A 111 16.87 -5.49 -11.46
CA GLN A 111 16.96 -6.85 -10.94
C GLN A 111 16.11 -7.80 -11.78
N PHE A 112 16.74 -8.84 -12.30
CA PHE A 112 16.07 -9.80 -13.17
C PHE A 112 15.28 -10.83 -12.37
N ASN A 113 14.01 -11.02 -12.73
CA ASN A 113 13.13 -12.03 -12.17
C ASN A 113 13.15 -13.34 -12.98
N GLN A 114 13.73 -13.32 -14.19
CA GLN A 114 13.86 -14.47 -15.10
C GLN A 114 15.27 -14.55 -15.71
N ASN A 115 15.64 -15.73 -16.21
CA ASN A 115 16.87 -15.91 -16.98
C ASN A 115 16.76 -15.26 -18.37
N MET A 116 17.86 -14.73 -18.87
CA MET A 116 18.04 -14.27 -20.25
C MET A 116 19.43 -14.69 -20.73
N LYS A 117 19.68 -14.63 -22.03
CA LYS A 117 21.03 -14.81 -22.58
C LYS A 117 21.99 -13.82 -21.91
N GLY A 118 23.02 -14.33 -21.24
CA GLY A 118 23.99 -13.52 -20.50
C GLY A 118 23.53 -13.02 -19.13
N VAL A 119 22.29 -13.33 -18.69
CA VAL A 119 21.72 -12.81 -17.43
C VAL A 119 21.05 -13.90 -16.62
N LYS A 120 21.48 -14.07 -15.38
CA LYS A 120 20.87 -15.02 -14.43
C LYS A 120 19.71 -14.38 -13.68
N ARG A 121 18.68 -15.16 -13.39
CA ARG A 121 17.62 -14.77 -12.46
C ARG A 121 18.23 -14.35 -11.12
N GLY A 122 17.71 -13.25 -10.57
CA GLY A 122 18.16 -12.63 -9.32
C GLY A 122 19.36 -11.70 -9.48
N SER A 123 20.03 -11.69 -10.63
CA SER A 123 21.17 -10.79 -10.86
C SER A 123 20.73 -9.32 -10.83
N VAL A 124 21.61 -8.50 -10.26
CA VAL A 124 21.40 -7.07 -10.01
C VAL A 124 22.40 -6.30 -10.85
N TRP A 125 21.93 -5.32 -11.59
CA TRP A 125 22.70 -4.51 -12.52
C TRP A 125 22.34 -3.05 -12.35
N SER A 126 23.25 -2.14 -12.71
CA SER A 126 23.01 -0.69 -12.72
C SER A 126 22.85 -0.21 -14.16
N VAL A 127 21.90 0.67 -14.41
CA VAL A 127 21.69 1.33 -15.70
C VAL A 127 22.80 2.34 -15.92
N ASP A 128 23.61 2.14 -16.97
CA ASP A 128 24.71 3.05 -17.31
C ASP A 128 24.30 4.05 -18.40
N ASN A 129 23.58 3.56 -19.42
CA ASN A 129 23.03 4.36 -20.50
C ASN A 129 21.76 3.69 -21.06
N VAL A 130 20.95 4.48 -21.75
CA VAL A 130 19.73 4.04 -22.42
C VAL A 130 19.67 4.64 -23.81
N ASP A 131 19.49 3.78 -24.80
CA ASP A 131 19.24 4.12 -26.19
C ASP A 131 17.78 3.77 -26.56
N GLU A 132 17.29 4.18 -27.73
CA GLU A 132 15.85 4.16 -28.08
C GLU A 132 15.11 2.87 -27.72
N ASN A 133 15.75 1.71 -27.86
CA ASN A 133 15.18 0.40 -27.55
C ASN A 133 16.05 -0.50 -26.66
N THR A 134 17.15 0.02 -26.11
CA THR A 134 18.16 -0.81 -25.43
C THR A 134 18.67 -0.17 -24.15
N LEU A 135 18.63 -0.92 -23.06
CA LEU A 135 19.24 -0.58 -21.78
C LEU A 135 20.66 -1.14 -21.75
N GLN A 136 21.65 -0.27 -21.57
CA GLN A 136 23.02 -0.68 -21.26
C GLN A 136 23.17 -0.77 -19.75
N ILE A 137 23.42 -1.98 -19.25
CA ILE A 137 23.49 -2.29 -17.82
C ILE A 137 24.83 -2.90 -17.44
N ASN A 138 25.29 -2.63 -16.23
CA ASN A 138 26.61 -3.01 -15.73
C ASN A 138 26.52 -3.53 -14.28
N ASN A 139 27.26 -4.59 -13.94
CA ASN A 139 27.34 -5.16 -12.59
C ASN A 139 28.71 -4.95 -11.90
N GLY A 140 29.59 -4.13 -12.48
CA GLY A 140 30.96 -3.87 -12.05
C GLY A 140 32.02 -4.71 -12.77
N ASN A 141 31.64 -5.90 -13.27
CA ASN A 141 32.53 -6.82 -13.97
C ASN A 141 32.22 -6.91 -15.46
N GLU A 142 30.94 -6.84 -15.81
CA GLU A 142 30.43 -7.04 -17.16
C GLU A 142 29.46 -5.92 -17.52
N GLN A 143 29.50 -5.50 -18.78
CA GLN A 143 28.51 -4.60 -19.38
C GLN A 143 27.76 -5.36 -20.48
N ILE A 144 26.43 -5.29 -20.43
CA ILE A 144 25.56 -5.95 -21.39
C ILE A 144 24.47 -5.00 -21.86
N SER A 145 23.93 -5.27 -23.04
CA SER A 145 22.81 -4.56 -23.62
C SER A 145 21.57 -5.44 -23.60
N VAL A 146 20.48 -4.97 -23.01
CA VAL A 146 19.20 -5.68 -22.95
C VAL A 146 18.11 -4.84 -23.59
N PRO A 147 17.24 -5.43 -24.43
CA PRO A 147 16.17 -4.68 -25.06
C PRO A 147 15.11 -4.28 -24.04
N VAL A 148 14.54 -3.07 -24.16
CA VAL A 148 13.42 -2.61 -23.30
C VAL A 148 12.20 -3.52 -23.41
N THR A 149 12.04 -4.20 -24.55
CA THR A 149 10.97 -5.19 -24.79
C THR A 149 11.05 -6.42 -23.87
N ALA A 150 12.17 -6.61 -23.17
CA ALA A 150 12.29 -7.60 -22.11
C ALA A 150 11.72 -7.14 -20.75
N SER A 151 10.95 -6.05 -20.71
CA SER A 151 10.36 -5.41 -19.52
C SER A 151 9.80 -6.39 -18.47
N LYS A 152 9.12 -7.46 -18.92
CA LYS A 152 8.49 -8.47 -18.06
C LYS A 152 9.48 -9.32 -17.27
N LYS A 153 10.77 -9.28 -17.64
CA LYS A 153 11.81 -10.13 -17.07
C LYS A 153 12.55 -9.46 -15.91
N PHE A 154 12.32 -8.17 -15.65
CA PHE A 154 13.02 -7.44 -14.61
C PHE A 154 12.15 -6.38 -13.96
N ASP A 155 12.57 -5.98 -12.75
CA ASP A 155 12.05 -4.81 -12.06
C ASP A 155 13.13 -3.72 -12.01
N VAL A 156 12.69 -2.47 -11.92
CA VAL A 156 13.55 -1.29 -11.85
C VAL A 156 13.44 -0.67 -10.47
N PHE A 157 14.58 -0.28 -9.91
CA PHE A 157 14.68 0.26 -8.57
C PHE A 157 15.51 1.55 -8.59
N GLU A 158 15.20 2.46 -7.67
CA GLU A 158 16.12 3.51 -7.26
C GLU A 158 17.08 2.96 -6.21
N ASP A 159 18.37 3.27 -6.36
CA ASP A 159 19.38 2.95 -5.36
C ASP A 159 19.42 4.06 -4.31
N LYS A 160 19.01 3.74 -3.09
CA LYS A 160 18.97 4.66 -1.97
C LYS A 160 19.73 4.10 -0.78
N GLU A 161 19.89 4.94 0.21
CA GLU A 161 20.48 4.58 1.48
C GLU A 161 19.41 4.51 2.57
N ILE A 162 19.60 3.58 3.51
CA ILE A 162 18.81 3.49 4.73
C ILE A 162 19.74 3.49 5.94
N ALA A 163 19.42 4.34 6.90
CA ALA A 163 20.18 4.46 8.13
C ALA A 163 19.60 3.50 9.18
N LEU A 164 20.40 2.58 9.71
CA LEU A 164 19.97 1.53 10.62
C LEU A 164 20.68 1.61 11.97
N SER A 165 19.88 1.48 13.03
CA SER A 165 20.34 1.46 14.42
C SER A 165 19.76 0.25 15.15
N ILE A 166 20.46 -0.19 16.21
CA ILE A 166 19.96 -1.26 17.08
C ILE A 166 18.59 -0.86 17.63
N GLY A 167 17.63 -1.78 17.56
CA GLY A 167 16.24 -1.56 17.98
C GLY A 167 15.30 -1.14 16.86
N ASP A 168 15.80 -0.75 15.68
CA ASP A 168 14.95 -0.36 14.56
C ASP A 168 14.03 -1.52 14.16
N LYS A 169 12.77 -1.19 13.88
CA LYS A 169 11.83 -2.11 13.23
C LYS A 169 12.01 -1.99 11.73
N VAL A 170 12.10 -3.12 11.05
CA VAL A 170 12.32 -3.19 9.60
C VAL A 170 11.43 -4.27 8.99
N HIS A 171 11.21 -4.19 7.68
CA HIS A 171 10.53 -5.23 6.91
C HIS A 171 11.28 -5.54 5.62
N ILE A 172 11.17 -6.79 5.19
CA ILE A 172 11.72 -7.25 3.91
C ILE A 172 10.78 -6.81 2.79
N THR A 173 11.33 -6.19 1.73
CA THR A 173 10.53 -5.64 0.61
C THR A 173 10.47 -6.58 -0.61
N LYS A 174 11.27 -7.64 -0.62
CA LYS A 174 11.27 -8.67 -1.67
C LYS A 174 11.76 -10.01 -1.11
N ASN A 175 11.17 -11.11 -1.58
CA ASN A 175 11.61 -12.46 -1.18
C ASN A 175 13.10 -12.65 -1.50
N GLY A 176 13.82 -13.29 -0.57
CA GLY A 176 15.25 -13.50 -0.70
C GLY A 176 15.77 -14.51 0.31
N PHE A 177 17.09 -14.50 0.47
CA PHE A 177 17.79 -15.34 1.43
C PHE A 177 18.85 -14.52 2.16
N ASP A 178 19.09 -14.87 3.42
CA ASP A 178 20.18 -14.31 4.20
C ASP A 178 21.53 -14.99 3.86
N LYS A 179 22.62 -14.58 4.53
CA LYS A 179 23.96 -15.15 4.33
C LYS A 179 24.04 -16.65 4.56
N HIS A 180 23.17 -17.20 5.42
CA HIS A 180 23.12 -18.62 5.75
C HIS A 180 22.10 -19.39 4.93
N ARG A 181 21.57 -18.79 3.85
CA ARG A 181 20.52 -19.35 2.99
C ARG A 181 19.20 -19.60 3.71
N THR A 182 18.96 -18.87 4.79
CA THR A 182 17.66 -18.83 5.46
C THR A 182 16.73 -17.96 4.63
N ARG A 183 15.52 -18.46 4.36
CA ARG A 183 14.53 -17.74 3.56
C ARG A 183 14.02 -16.49 4.29
N LEU A 184 13.92 -15.40 3.53
CA LEU A 184 13.29 -14.14 3.92
C LEU A 184 12.10 -13.89 2.99
N ASP A 185 10.94 -13.65 3.58
CA ASP A 185 9.70 -13.42 2.83
C ASP A 185 9.33 -11.94 2.81
N ASN A 186 8.76 -11.48 1.69
CA ASN A 186 8.26 -10.13 1.54
C ASN A 186 7.21 -9.81 2.63
N GLY A 187 7.32 -8.64 3.24
CA GLY A 187 6.47 -8.18 4.33
C GLY A 187 6.81 -8.76 5.71
N GLN A 188 7.84 -9.60 5.81
CA GLN A 188 8.32 -10.13 7.08
C GLN A 188 8.86 -9.00 7.97
N LEU A 189 8.28 -8.83 9.16
CA LEU A 189 8.73 -7.85 10.16
C LEU A 189 9.85 -8.42 11.02
N LEU A 190 10.92 -7.64 11.16
CA LEU A 190 12.09 -7.99 11.95
C LEU A 190 12.55 -6.77 12.77
N GLN A 191 13.41 -7.02 13.75
CA GLN A 191 14.04 -5.99 14.56
C GLN A 191 15.57 -6.05 14.40
N VAL A 192 16.20 -4.89 14.24
CA VAL A 192 17.66 -4.78 14.19
C VAL A 192 18.26 -5.13 15.55
N LYS A 193 18.99 -6.24 15.63
CA LYS A 193 19.65 -6.71 16.84
C LYS A 193 21.08 -6.21 16.96
N SER A 194 21.79 -6.13 15.83
CA SER A 194 23.12 -5.55 15.75
C SER A 194 23.37 -4.93 14.38
N VAL A 195 24.28 -3.97 14.36
CA VAL A 195 24.77 -3.31 13.14
C VAL A 195 26.29 -3.36 13.14
N SER A 196 26.93 -3.58 12.00
CA SER A 196 28.38 -3.60 11.84
C SER A 196 28.75 -3.00 10.49
N LYS A 197 29.72 -2.10 10.46
CA LYS A 197 30.25 -1.57 9.20
C LYS A 197 30.89 -2.67 8.34
N LYS A 198 31.43 -3.71 8.98
CA LYS A 198 32.12 -4.83 8.32
C LYS A 198 31.17 -5.99 8.01
N ASP A 199 30.33 -6.36 8.98
CA ASP A 199 29.57 -7.63 8.92
C ASP A 199 28.12 -7.44 8.46
N GLY A 200 27.67 -6.19 8.28
CA GLY A 200 26.33 -5.83 7.86
C GLY A 200 25.35 -5.72 9.04
N VAL A 201 24.19 -6.36 8.93
CA VAL A 201 23.09 -6.22 9.89
C VAL A 201 22.63 -7.59 10.37
N VAL A 202 22.41 -7.73 11.67
CA VAL A 202 21.71 -8.89 12.23
C VAL A 202 20.30 -8.48 12.62
N LEU A 203 19.34 -9.17 12.05
CA LEU A 203 17.92 -8.99 12.32
C LEU A 203 17.39 -10.13 13.18
N MET A 204 16.38 -9.85 14.00
CA MET A 204 15.72 -10.83 14.87
C MET A 204 14.23 -10.83 14.60
N ASN A 205 13.63 -12.00 14.45
CA ASN A 205 12.18 -12.14 14.45
C ASN A 205 11.63 -11.92 15.87
N PRO A 206 10.72 -10.97 16.09
CA PRO A 206 10.22 -10.68 17.43
C PRO A 206 9.41 -11.84 18.05
N VAL A 207 8.82 -12.71 17.22
CA VAL A 207 8.02 -13.88 17.65
C VAL A 207 8.90 -15.11 17.80
N SER A 208 9.51 -15.59 16.71
CA SER A 208 10.28 -16.85 16.74
C SER A 208 11.67 -16.72 17.36
N LYS A 209 12.16 -15.49 17.55
CA LYS A 209 13.52 -15.17 18.00
C LYS A 209 14.65 -15.63 17.05
N ASN A 210 14.30 -16.12 15.86
CA ASN A 210 15.28 -16.46 14.83
C ASN A 210 16.11 -15.24 14.42
N LEU A 211 17.39 -15.47 14.18
CA LEU A 211 18.33 -14.46 13.69
C LEU A 211 18.54 -14.60 12.19
N TYR A 212 18.68 -13.47 11.51
CA TYR A 212 18.97 -13.37 10.08
C TYR A 212 20.17 -12.45 9.88
N TYR A 213 21.04 -12.80 8.94
CA TYR A 213 22.32 -12.12 8.74
C TYR A 213 22.36 -11.53 7.33
N LEU A 214 22.39 -10.21 7.22
CA LEU A 214 22.32 -9.49 5.95
C LEU A 214 23.60 -8.70 5.69
N ASP A 215 24.06 -8.69 4.44
CA ASP A 215 25.06 -7.72 4.00
C ASP A 215 24.48 -6.31 3.95
N LYS A 216 25.35 -5.30 4.07
CA LYS A 216 24.96 -3.90 3.89
C LYS A 216 24.36 -3.62 2.51
N ASP A 217 24.69 -4.45 1.52
CA ASP A 217 24.27 -4.31 0.13
C ASP A 217 23.04 -5.16 -0.22
N PHE A 218 22.37 -5.77 0.77
CA PHE A 218 21.18 -6.62 0.57
C PHE A 218 20.05 -5.89 -0.20
N GLY A 219 19.85 -4.59 0.05
CA GLY A 219 18.96 -3.74 -0.74
C GLY A 219 17.47 -3.87 -0.44
N HIS A 220 16.95 -5.09 -0.24
CA HIS A 220 15.51 -5.35 -0.10
C HIS A 220 14.99 -5.25 1.35
N LEU A 221 15.29 -4.12 1.99
CA LEU A 221 14.96 -3.85 3.39
C LEU A 221 14.49 -2.40 3.54
N ASP A 222 13.45 -2.19 4.35
CA ASP A 222 13.00 -0.84 4.71
C ASP A 222 12.60 -0.77 6.19
N HIS A 223 12.47 0.45 6.72
CA HIS A 223 11.91 0.67 8.05
C HIS A 223 10.46 0.18 8.14
N ALA A 224 10.05 -0.16 9.36
CA ALA A 224 8.70 -0.62 9.68
C ALA A 224 8.19 0.00 10.97
N HIS A 225 8.58 1.25 11.25
CA HIS A 225 8.00 2.06 12.33
C HIS A 225 6.61 2.58 11.94
N CYS A 226 6.47 3.02 10.69
CA CYS A 226 5.20 3.27 10.02
C CYS A 226 5.17 2.50 8.68
N ILE A 227 4.04 1.86 8.37
CA ILE A 227 3.85 1.11 7.12
C ILE A 227 2.50 1.43 6.49
N THR A 228 2.30 1.06 5.23
CA THR A 228 1.01 1.24 4.56
C THR A 228 -0.02 0.21 5.03
N SER A 229 -1.32 0.51 4.86
CA SER A 229 -2.41 -0.40 5.23
C SER A 229 -2.30 -1.75 4.53
N TYR A 230 -1.85 -1.76 3.26
CA TYR A 230 -1.56 -2.98 2.52
C TYR A 230 -0.42 -3.78 3.15
N ALA A 231 0.70 -3.14 3.49
CA ALA A 231 1.82 -3.78 4.16
C ALA A 231 1.45 -4.28 5.57
N ALA A 232 0.47 -3.66 6.23
CA ALA A 232 -0.05 -4.05 7.53
C ALA A 232 -0.99 -5.28 7.48
N GLN A 233 -1.39 -5.76 6.30
CA GLN A 233 -2.33 -6.86 6.18
C GLN A 233 -1.81 -8.13 6.89
N GLY A 234 -2.72 -8.78 7.63
CA GLY A 234 -2.41 -9.98 8.41
C GLY A 234 -1.62 -9.72 9.71
N LYS A 235 -1.31 -8.46 10.02
CA LYS A 235 -0.66 -8.08 11.28
C LYS A 235 -1.69 -7.72 12.34
N THR A 236 -1.39 -8.01 13.60
CA THR A 236 -2.21 -7.64 14.75
C THR A 236 -1.28 -7.15 15.86
N VAL A 237 -1.63 -6.02 16.46
CA VAL A 237 -0.90 -5.40 17.58
C VAL A 237 -1.88 -5.02 18.67
N ASP A 238 -1.37 -4.73 19.87
CA ASP A 238 -2.21 -4.29 20.98
C ASP A 238 -2.84 -2.94 20.65
N GLU A 239 -2.07 -1.99 20.11
CA GLU A 239 -2.57 -0.67 19.73
C GLU A 239 -2.12 -0.25 18.32
N VAL A 240 -3.07 0.22 17.51
CA VAL A 240 -2.79 0.76 16.16
C VAL A 240 -2.95 2.28 16.16
N PHE A 241 -2.04 2.95 15.45
CA PHE A 241 -1.98 4.39 15.29
C PHE A 241 -2.10 4.71 13.79
N ILE A 242 -3.22 5.29 13.38
CA ILE A 242 -3.53 5.55 11.97
C ILE A 242 -3.29 7.04 11.73
N HIS A 243 -2.33 7.36 10.87
CA HIS A 243 -1.99 8.72 10.47
C HIS A 243 -2.64 9.04 9.13
N GLN A 244 -3.70 9.84 9.17
CA GLN A 244 -4.49 10.25 8.00
C GLN A 244 -4.72 11.76 8.01
N PRO A 245 -3.70 12.60 7.73
CA PRO A 245 -3.93 14.01 7.45
C PRO A 245 -4.56 14.20 6.07
N ALA A 246 -5.11 15.39 5.80
CA ALA A 246 -5.86 15.72 4.60
C ALA A 246 -5.09 15.47 3.30
N ALA A 247 -3.76 15.66 3.34
CA ALA A 247 -2.87 15.35 2.23
C ALA A 247 -2.87 13.85 1.81
N THR A 248 -3.45 12.96 2.63
CA THR A 248 -3.55 11.51 2.37
C THR A 248 -4.96 11.03 2.04
N PHE A 249 -5.97 11.90 2.12
CA PHE A 249 -7.36 11.52 1.83
C PHE A 249 -7.58 10.93 0.44
N PRO A 250 -6.93 11.43 -0.65
CA PRO A 250 -7.07 10.80 -1.97
C PRO A 250 -6.56 9.36 -2.06
N ALA A 251 -5.75 8.93 -1.08
CA ALA A 251 -5.28 7.55 -0.95
C ALA A 251 -6.09 6.73 0.07
N THR A 252 -7.10 7.33 0.70
CA THR A 252 -7.98 6.69 1.70
C THR A 252 -9.25 6.20 1.02
N ASP A 253 -9.65 4.97 1.35
CA ASP A 253 -10.95 4.40 0.97
C ASP A 253 -11.50 3.55 2.12
N ALA A 254 -12.78 3.19 2.06
CA ALA A 254 -13.45 2.37 3.08
C ALA A 254 -12.72 1.05 3.39
N LYS A 255 -12.13 0.39 2.38
CA LYS A 255 -11.42 -0.89 2.55
C LYS A 255 -10.11 -0.68 3.30
N GLN A 256 -9.34 0.34 2.94
CA GLN A 256 -8.11 0.70 3.61
C GLN A 256 -8.35 1.16 5.05
N PHE A 257 -9.41 1.94 5.28
CA PHE A 257 -9.80 2.38 6.61
C PHE A 257 -10.17 1.17 7.49
N TYR A 258 -11.03 0.27 7.00
CA TYR A 258 -11.36 -0.99 7.68
C TYR A 258 -10.12 -1.85 7.97
N VAL A 259 -9.26 -2.06 6.97
CA VAL A 259 -8.03 -2.84 7.13
C VAL A 259 -7.14 -2.22 8.21
N SER A 260 -7.06 -0.90 8.30
CA SER A 260 -6.21 -0.21 9.29
C SER A 260 -6.79 -0.32 10.71
N VAL A 261 -8.08 -0.03 10.88
CA VAL A 261 -8.78 -0.11 12.17
C VAL A 261 -8.77 -1.53 12.73
N SER A 262 -8.92 -2.55 11.89
CA SER A 262 -8.92 -3.96 12.30
C SER A 262 -7.57 -4.50 12.77
N ARG A 263 -6.46 -3.73 12.72
CA ARG A 263 -5.14 -4.18 13.20
C ARG A 263 -4.95 -4.05 14.70
N GLY A 264 -5.70 -3.16 15.35
CA GLY A 264 -5.65 -2.97 16.80
C GLY A 264 -6.48 -4.04 17.53
N ARG A 265 -5.88 -4.70 18.52
CA ARG A 265 -6.58 -5.65 19.40
C ARG A 265 -7.27 -4.95 20.56
N ASP A 266 -6.53 -4.06 21.23
CA ASP A 266 -7.00 -3.35 22.42
C ASP A 266 -7.57 -1.99 22.03
N ASN A 267 -6.80 -1.19 21.30
CA ASN A 267 -7.12 0.20 20.99
C ASN A 267 -6.76 0.60 19.54
N VAL A 268 -7.49 1.58 19.04
CA VAL A 268 -7.27 2.26 17.76
C VAL A 268 -7.18 3.75 18.03
N HIS A 269 -6.17 4.40 17.48
CA HIS A 269 -5.98 5.86 17.54
C HIS A 269 -5.85 6.38 16.12
N ILE A 270 -6.71 7.31 15.70
CA ILE A 270 -6.71 7.93 14.37
C ILE A 270 -6.32 9.39 14.55
N TYR A 271 -5.36 9.85 13.76
CA TYR A 271 -4.85 11.21 13.78
C TYR A 271 -5.13 11.86 12.42
N THR A 272 -5.93 12.91 12.43
CA THR A 272 -6.33 13.69 11.25
C THR A 272 -6.30 15.17 11.58
N ASP A 273 -6.09 16.03 10.60
CA ASP A 273 -6.25 17.48 10.69
C ASP A 273 -7.66 17.96 10.31
N ASP A 274 -8.48 17.07 9.73
CA ASP A 274 -9.88 17.32 9.41
C ASP A 274 -10.70 16.05 9.60
N LYS A 275 -11.61 16.05 10.59
CA LYS A 275 -12.46 14.89 10.89
C LYS A 275 -13.61 14.73 9.90
N GLU A 276 -14.18 15.84 9.45
CA GLU A 276 -15.35 15.83 8.57
C GLU A 276 -14.96 15.34 7.19
N GLN A 277 -13.88 15.88 6.61
CA GLN A 277 -13.38 15.41 5.33
C GLN A 277 -12.87 13.97 5.42
N LEU A 278 -12.21 13.57 6.52
CA LEU A 278 -11.80 12.17 6.67
C LEU A 278 -13.02 11.23 6.65
N LEU A 279 -14.13 11.61 7.30
CA LEU A 279 -15.36 10.84 7.29
C LEU A 279 -15.94 10.70 5.88
N ASP A 280 -15.94 11.79 5.10
CA ASP A 280 -16.44 11.77 3.72
C ASP A 280 -15.62 10.81 2.86
N TYR A 281 -14.29 10.93 2.86
CA TYR A 281 -13.40 10.04 2.11
C TYR A 281 -13.41 8.59 2.61
N ALA A 282 -13.51 8.36 3.91
CA ALA A 282 -13.62 7.01 4.46
C ALA A 282 -14.96 6.35 4.06
N SER A 283 -16.02 7.15 3.90
CA SER A 283 -17.35 6.70 3.49
C SER A 283 -17.47 6.44 1.98
N GLU A 284 -16.53 6.94 1.18
CA GLU A 284 -16.46 6.58 -0.24
C GLU A 284 -16.17 5.08 -0.37
N MET A 285 -17.09 4.35 -1.00
CA MET A 285 -16.83 2.98 -1.41
C MET A 285 -15.68 3.04 -2.43
N GLY A 286 -14.50 2.55 -2.04
CA GLY A 286 -13.34 2.34 -2.92
C GLY A 286 -13.57 1.24 -3.97
N ASP A 287 -14.79 1.12 -4.48
CA ASP A 287 -15.13 0.26 -5.58
C ASP A 287 -14.61 0.89 -6.87
N ARG A 288 -13.41 0.44 -7.25
CA ARG A 288 -12.97 0.56 -8.63
C ARG A 288 -13.97 -0.21 -9.47
N LYS A 289 -14.93 0.51 -10.06
CA LYS A 289 -15.84 -0.06 -11.05
C LYS A 289 -15.03 -0.80 -12.09
N SER A 290 -15.39 -2.04 -12.38
CA SER A 290 -14.75 -2.78 -13.46
C SER A 290 -15.03 -2.08 -14.79
N ALA A 291 -14.16 -2.26 -15.79
CA ALA A 291 -14.40 -1.72 -17.13
C ALA A 291 -15.76 -2.20 -17.71
N LEU A 292 -16.22 -3.38 -17.31
CA LEU A 292 -17.53 -3.92 -17.69
C LEU A 292 -18.69 -3.21 -16.99
N GLU A 293 -18.53 -2.85 -15.71
CA GLU A 293 -19.54 -2.08 -14.96
C GLU A 293 -19.65 -0.64 -15.49
N LEU A 294 -18.52 -0.02 -15.87
CA LEU A 294 -18.50 1.30 -16.50
C LEU A 294 -19.19 1.31 -17.87
N VAL A 295 -18.98 0.26 -18.68
CA VAL A 295 -19.59 0.13 -20.02
C VAL A 295 -21.06 -0.31 -19.92
N GLY A 296 -21.42 -1.14 -18.93
CA GLY A 296 -22.79 -1.58 -18.66
C GLY A 296 -23.71 -0.41 -18.31
N GLU A 297 -23.27 0.50 -17.43
CA GLU A 297 -24.02 1.72 -17.10
C GLU A 297 -24.19 2.64 -18.32
N GLN A 298 -23.20 2.72 -19.21
CA GLN A 298 -23.31 3.49 -20.46
C GLN A 298 -24.36 2.91 -21.41
N HIS A 299 -24.47 1.58 -21.46
CA HIS A 299 -25.51 0.90 -22.24
C HIS A 299 -26.91 1.09 -21.66
N ASP A 300 -27.05 1.10 -20.34
CA ASP A 300 -28.32 1.35 -19.66
C ASP A 300 -28.75 2.82 -19.80
N PHE A 301 -27.81 3.77 -19.71
CA PHE A 301 -28.07 5.20 -19.97
C PHE A 301 -28.49 5.48 -21.42
N ILE A 302 -27.95 4.73 -22.38
CA ILE A 302 -28.34 4.82 -23.79
C ILE A 302 -29.69 4.16 -24.03
N ARG A 303 -29.99 3.03 -23.37
CA ARG A 303 -31.29 2.34 -23.46
C ARG A 303 -32.43 3.20 -22.91
N ASP A 304 -32.26 3.81 -21.75
CA ASP A 304 -33.31 4.65 -21.14
C ASP A 304 -33.61 5.91 -21.97
N ARG A 305 -32.60 6.46 -22.68
CA ARG A 305 -32.82 7.57 -23.62
C ARG A 305 -33.46 7.15 -24.94
N MET A 306 -33.35 5.88 -25.33
CA MET A 306 -33.99 5.35 -26.53
C MET A 306 -35.46 4.98 -26.27
N THR A 307 -35.80 4.49 -25.08
CA THR A 307 -37.19 4.13 -24.72
C THR A 307 -38.09 5.35 -24.48
N ASP A 308 -37.54 6.52 -24.13
CA ASP A 308 -38.33 7.75 -23.92
C ASP A 308 -38.65 8.53 -25.20
N LYS A 309 -38.03 8.19 -26.35
CA LYS A 309 -38.31 8.82 -27.65
C LYS A 309 -39.44 8.15 -28.45
N ASP A 310 -39.84 6.93 -28.08
CA ASP A 310 -40.82 6.13 -28.82
C ASP A 310 -42.19 5.99 -28.12
N LYS A 311 -42.54 6.89 -27.19
CA LYS A 311 -43.93 7.01 -26.74
C LYS A 311 -44.73 7.84 -27.76
N PRO A 312 -45.71 7.26 -28.49
CA PRO A 312 -46.57 8.04 -29.35
C PRO A 312 -47.40 8.99 -28.50
N LYS A 313 -47.35 10.29 -28.83
CA LYS A 313 -48.24 11.29 -28.25
C LYS A 313 -49.69 10.94 -28.60
N SER A 314 -50.55 10.97 -27.59
CA SER A 314 -51.98 10.74 -27.68
C SER A 314 -52.66 11.69 -28.67
N ASP A 315 -53.46 11.16 -29.59
CA ASP A 315 -54.47 11.93 -30.31
C ASP A 315 -55.89 11.41 -30.00
N LYS A 316 -56.80 12.38 -29.89
CA LYS A 316 -58.18 12.27 -29.40
C LYS A 316 -59.13 11.56 -30.38
N GLN A 317 -60.04 10.77 -29.79
CA GLN A 317 -61.44 10.46 -30.14
C GLN A 317 -61.83 10.22 -31.61
N ILE A 318 -62.50 9.08 -31.88
CA ILE A 318 -63.84 9.00 -32.48
C ILE A 318 -64.49 7.65 -32.11
N SER A 319 -65.77 7.72 -31.75
CA SER A 319 -66.73 6.66 -31.42
C SER A 319 -67.15 5.78 -32.60
N LYS A 320 -67.37 4.48 -32.38
CA LYS A 320 -68.60 3.72 -32.76
C LYS A 320 -68.48 2.21 -32.44
N GLU A 321 -69.24 1.78 -31.44
CA GLU A 321 -70.29 0.74 -31.50
C GLU A 321 -70.12 -0.50 -32.44
N PHE A 322 -70.01 -1.70 -31.85
CA PHE A 322 -70.90 -2.89 -31.99
C PHE A 322 -70.17 -4.25 -31.81
N ASN A 323 -70.39 -4.87 -30.65
CA ASN A 323 -71.03 -6.17 -30.44
C ASN A 323 -70.71 -7.37 -31.38
N ARG A 324 -70.08 -8.44 -30.83
CA ARG A 324 -70.67 -9.77 -30.56
C ARG A 324 -69.65 -10.93 -30.62
N ASN A 325 -69.66 -11.70 -29.52
CA ASN A 325 -69.70 -13.16 -29.43
C ASN A 325 -68.67 -14.04 -30.19
N ASN A 326 -67.96 -14.80 -29.35
CA ASN A 326 -68.01 -16.27 -29.24
C ASN A 326 -66.98 -17.16 -29.94
N PHE A 327 -66.57 -18.14 -29.11
CA PHE A 327 -66.30 -19.56 -29.38
C PHE A 327 -64.92 -19.97 -29.97
N THR A 328 -64.07 -20.40 -29.03
CA THR A 328 -63.47 -21.74 -28.89
C THR A 328 -62.58 -22.38 -29.95
N ARG A 329 -61.46 -22.87 -29.39
CA ARG A 329 -60.87 -24.22 -29.47
C ARG A 329 -59.99 -24.59 -30.67
N ASP A 330 -58.76 -24.93 -30.30
CA ASP A 330 -58.01 -26.17 -30.55
C ASP A 330 -57.95 -26.69 -31.99
N TYR A 331 -56.73 -26.80 -32.53
CA TYR A 331 -56.15 -28.08 -32.96
C TYR A 331 -54.69 -27.92 -33.43
N GLU A 332 -53.76 -28.62 -32.76
CA GLU A 332 -52.49 -29.05 -33.36
C GLU A 332 -52.71 -30.30 -34.22
N PRO A 333 -51.84 -30.51 -35.22
CA PRO A 333 -51.19 -31.82 -35.35
C PRO A 333 -49.68 -31.77 -35.05
#